data_AF-A0A3D8HMY8-F1
#
_entry.id   AF-A0A3D8HMY8-F1
#
_cell.length_a   1.000
_cell.length_b   1.000
_cell.length_c   1.000
_cell.angle_alpha   90.00
_cell.angle_beta   90.00
_cell.angle_gamma   90.00
#
_symmetry.space_group_name_H-M   'P 1'
#
loop_
_entity.id
_entity.type
_entity.pdbx_description
1 polymer ?
#
loop_
_entity_poly.entity_id
_entity_poly.type
_entity_poly.pdbx_seq_one_letter_code
_entity_poly.pdbx_strand_id
1 'polypeptide(L)'
;MKKLLMIAAFSFVSLQALSYDEMLEQEYIEPSSVDCRNAEETIEVVYLCMSKDAQQGVAIEDNFYSSYYHIVLARLDTQDKKEFEKIGKQMPEDRRIKLGEENNSWNKLRAEEGVVNSADYNEAMLETLEIVYLKYIRKITDFIYDNPKYKYIFDEIFAPNSKEYYELINSDRQFLLLDKIIDKAAKDNLIDKTGKLIQK
;
A
#
# COMPACT_ATOMS: atom_id res chain seq x y z
N MET A 1 -56.61 -14.64 -18.07
CA MET A 1 -55.19 -14.74 -18.48
C MET A 1 -54.57 -13.36 -18.52
N LYS A 2 -53.56 -13.09 -17.69
CA LYS A 2 -52.44 -12.15 -17.91
C LYS A 2 -51.60 -12.15 -16.63
N LYS A 3 -50.50 -12.93 -16.62
CA LYS A 3 -49.45 -12.82 -15.61
C LYS A 3 -48.51 -11.72 -16.09
N LEU A 4 -48.41 -10.62 -15.34
CA LEU A 4 -47.33 -9.66 -15.49
C LEU A 4 -46.05 -10.32 -14.93
N LEU A 5 -45.07 -10.57 -15.79
CA LEU A 5 -43.69 -10.78 -15.36
C LEU A 5 -43.11 -9.39 -15.06
N MET A 6 -42.88 -9.09 -13.79
CA MET A 6 -41.92 -8.05 -13.40
C MET A 6 -40.53 -8.64 -13.55
N ILE A 7 -39.80 -8.17 -14.56
CA ILE A 7 -38.35 -8.40 -14.68
C ILE A 7 -37.70 -7.37 -13.75
N ALA A 8 -37.24 -7.83 -12.58
CA ALA A 8 -36.37 -7.03 -11.74
C ALA A 8 -35.00 -6.95 -12.41
N ALA A 9 -34.73 -5.82 -13.05
CA ALA A 9 -33.39 -5.47 -13.50
C ALA A 9 -32.53 -5.19 -12.25
N PHE A 10 -31.77 -6.18 -11.81
CA PHE A 10 -30.66 -5.96 -10.89
C PHE A 10 -29.58 -5.19 -11.66
N SER A 11 -29.62 -3.86 -11.58
CA SER A 11 -28.48 -3.02 -11.91
C SER A 11 -27.39 -3.29 -10.86
N PHE A 12 -26.54 -4.27 -11.14
CA PHE A 12 -25.21 -4.33 -10.55
C PHE A 12 -24.50 -3.05 -11.01
N VAL A 13 -24.52 -2.01 -10.18
CA VAL A 13 -23.53 -0.95 -10.27
C VAL A 13 -22.23 -1.64 -9.85
N SER A 14 -21.50 -2.18 -10.84
CA SER A 14 -20.10 -2.50 -10.62
C SER A 14 -19.46 -1.19 -10.19
N LEU A 15 -19.10 -1.06 -8.91
CA LEU A 15 -18.02 -0.15 -8.54
C LEU A 15 -16.82 -0.64 -9.32
N GLN A 16 -16.61 -0.10 -10.52
CA GLN A 16 -15.38 -0.34 -11.24
C GLN A 16 -14.29 0.29 -10.39
N ALA A 17 -13.34 -0.53 -9.94
CA ALA A 17 -12.13 -0.01 -9.32
C ALA A 17 -11.50 0.99 -10.29
N LEU A 18 -11.05 2.13 -9.78
CA LEU A 18 -10.25 3.05 -10.57
C LEU A 18 -8.94 2.35 -10.94
N SER A 19 -8.45 2.56 -12.15
CA SER A 19 -7.07 2.23 -12.51
C SER A 19 -6.09 3.00 -11.63
N TYR A 20 -4.82 2.57 -11.59
CA TYR A 20 -3.81 3.26 -10.78
C TYR A 20 -3.66 4.73 -11.17
N ASP A 21 -3.59 5.02 -12.47
CA ASP A 21 -3.52 6.39 -12.98
C ASP A 21 -4.77 7.21 -12.58
N GLU A 22 -5.97 6.64 -12.68
CA GLU A 22 -7.20 7.31 -12.23
C GLU A 22 -7.24 7.53 -10.72
N MET A 23 -6.59 6.67 -9.93
CA MET A 23 -6.45 6.90 -8.50
C MET A 23 -5.56 8.11 -8.21
N LEU A 24 -4.46 8.28 -8.95
CA LEU A 24 -3.53 9.42 -8.82
C LEU A 24 -4.14 10.75 -9.26
N GLU A 25 -5.22 10.74 -10.06
CA GLU A 25 -5.93 11.96 -10.47
C GLU A 25 -6.99 12.43 -9.47
N GLN A 26 -7.18 11.72 -8.36
CA GLN A 26 -8.14 12.14 -7.33
C GLN A 26 -7.70 13.44 -6.65
N GLU A 27 -8.63 14.21 -6.10
CA GLU A 27 -8.27 15.46 -5.40
C GLU A 27 -7.49 15.19 -4.11
N TYR A 28 -7.83 14.10 -3.41
CA TYR A 28 -7.23 13.74 -2.14
C TYR A 28 -7.47 12.27 -1.81
N ILE A 29 -6.41 11.60 -1.33
CA ILE A 29 -6.46 10.27 -0.74
C ILE A 29 -5.84 10.37 0.66
N GLU A 30 -6.60 10.00 1.67
CA GLU A 30 -6.10 9.95 3.05
C GLU A 30 -5.36 8.61 3.27
N PRO A 31 -4.11 8.62 3.78
CA PRO A 31 -3.41 7.41 4.19
C PRO A 31 -4.11 6.77 5.39
N SER A 32 -3.98 5.45 5.54
CA SER A 32 -4.64 4.70 6.62
C SER A 32 -3.87 4.74 7.94
N SER A 33 -2.55 4.89 7.89
CA SER A 33 -1.70 4.80 9.07
C SER A 33 -1.53 6.12 9.83
N VAL A 34 -1.97 7.25 9.26
CA VAL A 34 -1.79 8.60 9.82
C VAL A 34 -3.06 9.42 9.66
N ASP A 35 -3.53 10.04 10.75
CA ASP A 35 -4.57 11.08 10.70
C ASP A 35 -3.92 12.41 10.32
N CYS A 36 -3.99 12.73 9.02
CA CYS A 36 -3.34 13.92 8.45
C CYS A 36 -3.86 15.25 8.99
N ARG A 37 -5.01 15.27 9.67
CA ARG A 37 -5.59 16.51 10.23
C ARG A 37 -5.03 16.86 11.59
N ASN A 38 -4.61 15.84 12.34
CA ASN A 38 -4.19 15.97 13.74
C ASN A 38 -2.72 15.61 13.96
N ALA A 39 -2.02 15.09 12.94
CA ALA A 39 -0.63 14.70 13.05
C ALA A 39 0.31 15.91 13.23
N GLU A 40 1.34 15.74 14.05
CA GLU A 40 2.43 16.70 14.15
C GLU A 40 3.21 16.75 12.83
N GLU A 41 3.60 17.96 12.42
CA GLU A 41 4.34 18.15 11.18
C GLU A 41 5.76 17.56 11.31
N THR A 42 5.91 16.35 10.80
CA THR A 42 7.19 15.65 10.65
C THR A 42 7.45 15.37 9.18
N ILE A 43 8.69 15.06 8.82
CA ILE A 43 9.03 14.72 7.43
C ILE A 43 8.18 13.57 6.90
N GLU A 44 7.93 12.55 7.72
CA GLU A 44 7.05 11.43 7.39
C GLU A 44 5.62 11.88 7.10
N VAL A 45 5.05 12.71 7.98
CA VAL A 45 3.69 13.22 7.84
C VAL A 45 3.57 14.10 6.59
N VAL A 46 4.58 14.92 6.29
CA VAL A 46 4.63 15.71 5.06
C VAL A 46 4.50 14.79 3.84
N TYR A 47 5.31 13.74 3.72
CA TYR A 47 5.24 12.85 2.55
C TYR A 47 4.00 11.93 2.51
N LEU A 48 3.39 11.61 3.66
CA LEU A 48 2.17 10.80 3.70
C LEU A 48 0.89 11.60 3.44
N CYS A 49 0.88 12.88 3.78
CA CYS A 49 -0.35 13.66 3.87
C CYS A 49 -0.50 14.77 2.83
N MET A 50 0.52 15.10 2.02
CA MET A 50 0.34 16.13 1.00
C MET A 50 -0.47 15.62 -0.19
N SER A 51 -1.34 16.49 -0.71
CA SER A 51 -2.34 16.16 -1.71
C SER A 51 -1.89 16.28 -3.18
N LYS A 52 -0.70 16.81 -3.47
CA LYS A 52 -0.31 17.13 -4.86
C LYS A 52 0.47 16.01 -5.55
N ASP A 53 -0.02 15.66 -6.74
CA ASP A 53 0.46 14.95 -7.95
C ASP A 53 1.60 13.90 -7.85
N ALA A 54 2.51 13.96 -6.87
CA ALA A 54 3.57 12.98 -6.65
C ALA A 54 3.42 12.17 -5.36
N GLN A 55 2.59 12.62 -4.42
CA GLN A 55 2.53 12.03 -3.06
C GLN A 55 1.26 11.20 -2.82
N GLN A 56 0.29 11.25 -3.72
CA GLN A 56 -0.89 10.39 -3.66
C GLN A 56 -0.52 8.91 -3.79
N GLY A 57 0.52 8.59 -4.57
CA GLY A 57 1.08 7.24 -4.65
C GLY A 57 1.38 6.69 -3.26
N VAL A 58 2.07 7.46 -2.42
CA VAL A 58 2.40 7.07 -1.04
C VAL A 58 1.14 6.79 -0.20
N ALA A 59 0.10 7.60 -0.32
CA ALA A 59 -1.15 7.35 0.39
C ALA A 59 -1.84 6.06 -0.09
N ILE A 60 -1.80 5.76 -1.39
CA ILE A 60 -2.32 4.52 -1.98
C ILE A 60 -1.49 3.31 -1.48
N GLU A 61 -0.16 3.42 -1.46
CA GLU A 61 0.75 2.41 -0.92
C GLU A 61 0.48 2.13 0.57
N ASP A 62 0.27 3.18 1.35
CA ASP A 62 -0.06 3.09 2.76
C ASP A 62 -1.40 2.38 2.99
N ASN A 63 -2.39 2.70 2.16
CA ASN A 63 -3.71 2.09 2.17
C ASN A 63 -3.65 0.62 1.79
N PHE A 64 -2.87 0.27 0.77
CA PHE A 64 -2.65 -1.11 0.35
C PHE A 64 -1.96 -1.91 1.47
N TYR A 65 -0.86 -1.40 2.03
CA TYR A 65 -0.15 -2.04 3.13
C TYR A 65 -1.05 -2.22 4.36
N SER A 66 -1.69 -1.14 4.81
CA SER A 66 -2.51 -1.13 6.03
C SER A 66 -3.67 -2.12 5.92
N SER A 67 -4.37 -2.13 4.77
CA SER A 67 -5.44 -3.08 4.52
C SER A 67 -4.92 -4.53 4.47
N TYR A 68 -3.81 -4.80 3.78
CA TYR A 68 -3.22 -6.15 3.74
C TYR A 68 -2.85 -6.65 5.14
N TYR A 69 -2.16 -5.82 5.92
CA TYR A 69 -1.79 -6.12 7.30
C TYR A 69 -3.02 -6.46 8.15
N HIS A 70 -4.07 -5.64 8.11
CA HIS A 70 -5.26 -5.84 8.94
C HIS A 70 -6.09 -7.07 8.52
N ILE A 71 -6.21 -7.34 7.22
CA ILE A 71 -6.88 -8.54 6.72
C ILE A 71 -6.17 -9.80 7.24
N VAL A 72 -4.84 -9.84 7.15
CA VAL A 72 -4.06 -10.98 7.62
C VAL A 72 -4.17 -11.11 9.13
N LEU A 73 -3.87 -10.04 9.88
CA LEU A 73 -3.91 -10.02 11.34
C LEU A 73 -5.24 -10.55 11.89
N ALA A 74 -6.37 -10.16 11.31
CA ALA A 74 -7.69 -10.57 11.78
C ALA A 74 -7.87 -12.11 11.79
N ARG A 75 -7.23 -12.80 10.85
CA ARG A 75 -7.43 -14.23 10.55
C ARG A 75 -6.38 -15.16 11.19
N LEU A 76 -5.42 -14.60 11.91
CA LEU A 76 -4.41 -15.38 12.64
C LEU A 76 -4.94 -15.88 13.99
N ASP A 77 -4.40 -17.01 14.45
CA ASP A 77 -4.61 -17.50 15.82
C ASP A 77 -3.96 -16.58 16.85
N THR A 78 -4.47 -16.57 18.08
CA THR A 78 -3.98 -15.69 19.17
C THR A 78 -2.47 -15.77 19.41
N GLN A 79 -1.87 -16.95 19.28
CA GLN A 79 -0.42 -17.13 19.46
C GLN A 79 0.37 -16.40 18.38
N ASP A 80 -0.01 -16.60 17.11
CA ASP A 80 0.72 -16.10 15.95
C ASP A 80 0.45 -14.61 15.71
N LYS A 81 -0.72 -14.11 16.12
CA LYS A 81 -1.05 -12.67 16.16
C LYS A 81 0.03 -11.85 16.86
N LYS A 82 0.51 -12.32 18.02
CA LYS A 82 1.52 -11.59 18.81
C LYS A 82 2.85 -11.46 18.08
N GLU A 83 3.23 -12.46 17.29
CA GLU A 83 4.43 -12.42 16.48
C GLU A 83 4.21 -11.51 15.26
N PHE A 84 3.08 -11.66 14.58
CA PHE A 84 2.71 -10.85 13.42
C PHE A 84 2.59 -9.36 13.74
N GLU A 85 2.06 -8.99 14.92
CA GLU A 85 1.96 -7.60 15.38
C GLU A 85 3.32 -6.89 15.44
N LYS A 86 4.43 -7.63 15.54
CA LYS A 86 5.77 -7.03 15.48
C LYS A 86 6.04 -6.43 14.10
N ILE A 87 5.53 -7.05 13.04
CA ILE A 87 5.66 -6.53 11.67
C ILE A 87 4.99 -5.15 11.57
N GLY A 88 3.76 -5.03 12.09
CA GLY A 88 3.01 -3.77 12.10
C GLY A 88 3.66 -2.68 12.95
N LYS A 89 4.32 -3.03 14.05
CA LYS A 89 5.07 -2.07 14.89
C LYS A 89 6.37 -1.59 14.25
N GLN A 90 7.07 -2.49 13.57
CA GLN A 90 8.36 -2.17 12.96
C GLN A 90 8.22 -1.31 11.69
N MET A 91 7.13 -1.45 10.93
CA MET A 91 6.94 -0.68 9.68
C MET A 91 7.07 0.84 9.88
N PRO A 92 6.27 1.51 10.73
CA PRO A 92 6.35 2.95 10.91
C PRO A 92 7.65 3.39 11.60
N GLU A 93 8.33 2.51 12.34
CA GLU A 93 9.66 2.79 12.89
C GLU A 93 10.73 2.81 11.78
N ASP A 94 10.77 1.76 10.95
CA ASP A 94 11.69 1.68 9.81
C ASP A 94 11.47 2.84 8.83
N ARG A 95 10.21 3.21 8.56
CA ARG A 95 9.85 4.34 7.70
C ARG A 95 10.47 5.64 8.21
N ARG A 96 10.28 5.96 9.49
CA ARG A 96 10.86 7.16 10.12
C ARG A 96 12.38 7.16 10.11
N ILE A 97 13.00 6.02 10.42
CA ILE A 97 14.47 5.88 10.41
C ILE A 97 15.00 6.12 8.99
N LYS A 98 14.42 5.46 7.98
CA LYS A 98 14.89 5.55 6.60
C LYS A 98 14.72 6.93 5.99
N LEU A 99 13.57 7.57 6.20
CA LEU A 99 13.36 8.97 5.81
C LEU A 99 14.36 9.92 6.50
N GLY A 100 14.64 9.67 7.78
CA GLY A 100 15.63 10.45 8.53
C GLY A 100 17.05 10.29 7.98
N GLU A 101 17.46 9.05 7.67
CA GLU A 101 18.75 8.73 7.05
C GLU A 101 18.90 9.40 5.67
N GLU A 102 17.87 9.31 4.83
CA GLU A 102 17.85 9.90 3.49
C GLU A 102 17.92 11.43 3.57
N ASN A 103 17.07 12.06 4.38
CA ASN A 103 17.08 13.50 4.59
C ASN A 103 18.43 14.00 5.15
N ASN A 104 19.04 13.27 6.09
CA ASN A 104 20.37 13.62 6.61
C ASN A 104 21.45 13.55 5.52
N SER A 105 21.37 12.54 4.64
CA SER A 105 22.30 12.37 3.52
C SER A 105 22.20 13.53 2.53
N TRP A 106 20.99 13.94 2.18
CA TRP A 106 20.75 15.10 1.33
C TRP A 106 21.12 16.44 1.96
N ASN A 107 20.90 16.61 3.27
CA ASN A 107 21.34 17.79 3.99
C ASN A 107 22.86 17.91 4.01
N LYS A 108 23.57 16.78 4.14
CA LYS A 108 25.03 16.73 4.01
C LYS A 108 25.46 17.10 2.59
N LEU A 109 24.84 16.51 1.56
CA LEU A 109 25.13 16.84 0.16
C LEU A 109 24.93 18.34 -0.11
N ARG A 110 23.84 18.93 0.40
CA ARG A 110 23.58 20.37 0.28
C ARG A 110 24.64 21.23 0.97
N ALA A 111 25.15 20.79 2.11
CA ALA A 111 26.23 21.48 2.80
C ALA A 111 27.57 21.41 2.05
N GLU A 112 27.82 20.32 1.33
CA GLU A 112 29.06 20.07 0.59
C GLU A 112 29.05 20.69 -0.83
N GLU A 113 27.94 20.55 -1.55
CA GLU A 113 27.81 20.91 -2.97
C GLU A 113 26.99 22.20 -3.21
N GLY A 114 26.33 22.72 -2.19
CA GLY A 114 25.49 23.92 -2.28
C GLY A 114 24.07 23.59 -2.75
N VAL A 115 23.66 24.10 -3.91
CA VAL A 115 22.27 23.95 -4.38
C VAL A 115 22.03 22.52 -4.88
N VAL A 116 21.14 21.83 -4.19
CA VAL A 116 20.65 20.50 -4.56
C VAL A 116 19.34 20.63 -5.33
N ASN A 117 19.15 19.81 -6.37
CA ASN A 117 17.90 19.73 -7.12
C ASN A 117 16.77 19.21 -6.21
N SER A 118 15.72 20.02 -6.04
CA SER A 118 14.57 19.66 -5.20
C SER A 118 13.74 18.50 -5.78
N ALA A 119 13.79 18.29 -7.10
CA ALA A 119 13.11 17.16 -7.72
C ALA A 119 13.77 15.84 -7.30
N ASP A 120 15.09 15.74 -7.45
CA ASP A 120 15.87 14.55 -7.10
C ASP A 120 15.74 14.22 -5.60
N TYR A 121 15.73 15.24 -4.74
CA TYR A 121 15.45 15.07 -3.32
C TYR A 121 14.07 14.46 -3.07
N ASN A 122 13.03 15.00 -3.70
CA ASN A 122 11.68 14.49 -3.51
C ASN A 122 11.52 13.07 -4.06
N GLU A 123 12.09 12.78 -5.22
CA GLU A 123 12.08 11.43 -5.81
C GLU A 123 12.73 10.42 -4.85
N ALA A 124 13.92 10.73 -4.32
CA ALA A 124 14.61 9.85 -3.36
C ALA A 124 13.80 9.59 -2.08
N MET A 125 13.10 10.61 -1.59
CA MET A 125 12.23 10.47 -0.41
C MET A 125 11.01 9.57 -0.69
N LEU A 126 10.43 9.66 -1.89
CA LEU A 126 9.33 8.79 -2.33
C LEU A 126 9.80 7.35 -2.56
N GLU A 127 10.92 7.15 -3.24
CA GLU A 127 11.52 5.82 -3.42
C GLU A 127 11.84 5.15 -2.07
N THR A 128 12.31 5.94 -1.10
CA THR A 128 12.58 5.45 0.25
C THR A 128 11.31 4.89 0.91
N LEU A 129 10.16 5.52 0.69
CA LEU A 129 8.86 5.05 1.19
C LEU A 129 8.43 3.77 0.48
N GLU A 130 8.47 3.75 -0.85
CA GLU A 130 8.10 2.57 -1.65
C GLU A 130 8.91 1.34 -1.20
N ILE A 131 10.23 1.50 -1.02
CA ILE A 131 11.13 0.42 -0.57
C ILE A 131 10.70 -0.12 0.80
N VAL A 132 10.33 0.77 1.74
CA VAL A 132 9.87 0.35 3.06
C VAL A 132 8.53 -0.37 2.95
N TYR A 133 7.55 0.15 2.22
CA TYR A 133 6.26 -0.53 2.05
C TYR A 133 6.42 -1.92 1.42
N LEU A 134 7.18 -2.02 0.33
CA LEU A 134 7.45 -3.28 -0.34
C LEU A 134 8.14 -4.29 0.57
N LYS A 135 9.14 -3.85 1.36
CA LYS A 135 9.80 -4.70 2.37
C LYS A 135 8.79 -5.29 3.36
N TYR A 136 7.83 -4.49 3.82
CA TYR A 136 6.85 -4.95 4.82
C TYR A 136 5.71 -5.78 4.21
N ILE A 137 5.32 -5.53 2.96
CA ILE A 137 4.43 -6.42 2.20
C ILE A 137 5.07 -7.80 2.02
N ARG A 138 6.37 -7.85 1.73
CA ARG A 138 7.14 -9.11 1.68
C ARG A 138 7.16 -9.80 3.03
N LYS A 139 7.49 -9.10 4.12
CA LYS A 139 7.45 -9.67 5.48
C LYS A 139 6.08 -10.29 5.84
N ILE A 140 4.98 -9.64 5.47
CA ILE A 140 3.63 -10.20 5.69
C ILE A 140 3.44 -11.48 4.86
N THR A 141 3.86 -11.45 3.59
CA THR A 141 3.75 -12.58 2.67
C THR A 141 4.62 -13.75 3.12
N ASP A 142 5.86 -13.51 3.49
CA ASP A 142 6.79 -14.51 4.03
C ASP A 142 6.22 -15.15 5.30
N PHE A 143 5.69 -14.35 6.23
CA PHE A 143 5.04 -14.87 7.43
C PHE A 143 3.91 -15.86 7.11
N ILE A 144 3.09 -15.57 6.11
CA ILE A 144 2.01 -16.46 5.66
C ILE A 144 2.57 -17.76 5.06
N TYR A 145 3.63 -17.67 4.25
CA TYR A 145 4.19 -18.82 3.54
C TYR A 145 5.08 -19.71 4.44
N ASP A 146 5.74 -19.13 5.43
CA ASP A 146 6.47 -19.84 6.49
C ASP A 146 5.52 -20.60 7.42
N ASN A 147 4.23 -20.24 7.42
CA ASN A 147 3.18 -20.86 8.21
C ASN A 147 2.07 -21.44 7.30
N PRO A 148 2.25 -22.67 6.75
CA PRO A 148 1.35 -23.22 5.72
C PRO A 148 -0.14 -23.22 6.07
N LYS A 149 -0.50 -23.28 7.35
CA LYS A 149 -1.89 -23.19 7.82
C LYS A 149 -2.58 -21.85 7.47
N TYR A 150 -1.82 -20.79 7.18
CA TYR A 150 -2.33 -19.46 6.83
C TYR A 150 -2.30 -19.17 5.34
N LYS A 151 -1.72 -20.05 4.52
CA LYS A 151 -1.57 -19.83 3.07
C LYS A 151 -2.88 -19.47 2.37
N TYR A 152 -3.99 -20.08 2.81
CA TYR A 152 -5.33 -19.80 2.31
C TYR A 152 -5.72 -18.30 2.37
N ILE A 153 -5.19 -17.55 3.35
CA ILE A 153 -5.45 -16.11 3.48
C ILE A 153 -4.92 -15.37 2.24
N PHE A 154 -3.69 -15.67 1.82
CA PHE A 154 -3.09 -15.07 0.64
C PHE A 154 -3.81 -15.49 -0.64
N ASP A 155 -4.13 -16.79 -0.76
CA ASP A 155 -4.84 -17.33 -1.91
C ASP A 155 -6.23 -16.68 -2.10
N GLU A 156 -6.95 -16.40 -1.01
CA GLU A 156 -8.25 -15.73 -1.07
C GLU A 156 -8.15 -14.24 -1.41
N ILE A 157 -7.19 -13.51 -0.82
CA ILE A 157 -6.99 -12.07 -1.10
C ILE A 157 -6.70 -11.85 -2.58
N PHE A 158 -5.83 -12.70 -3.15
CA PHE A 158 -5.31 -12.51 -4.50
C PHE A 158 -5.95 -13.45 -5.53
N ALA A 159 -7.12 -14.04 -5.22
CA ALA A 159 -7.83 -14.92 -6.14
C ALA A 159 -8.33 -14.16 -7.40
N PRO A 160 -8.29 -14.81 -8.58
CA PRO A 160 -7.80 -16.16 -8.86
C PRO A 160 -6.30 -16.25 -9.15
N ASN A 161 -5.57 -15.12 -9.10
CA ASN A 161 -4.21 -14.97 -9.60
C ASN A 161 -3.14 -15.04 -8.49
N SER A 162 -3.38 -15.75 -7.38
CA SER A 162 -2.51 -15.69 -6.19
C SER A 162 -1.05 -16.02 -6.50
N LYS A 163 -0.80 -17.03 -7.32
CA LYS A 163 0.56 -17.38 -7.77
C LYS A 163 1.28 -16.20 -8.44
N GLU A 164 0.60 -15.47 -9.32
CA GLU A 164 1.20 -14.32 -10.02
C GLU A 164 1.52 -13.19 -9.03
N TYR A 165 0.65 -12.92 -8.06
CA TYR A 165 0.94 -11.93 -7.01
C TYR A 165 2.12 -12.33 -6.13
N TYR A 166 2.22 -13.61 -5.77
CA TYR A 166 3.36 -14.11 -5.00
C TYR A 166 4.68 -13.89 -5.74
N GLU A 167 4.72 -14.24 -7.03
CA GLU A 167 5.89 -14.05 -7.89
C GLU A 167 6.21 -12.57 -8.07
N LEU A 168 5.19 -11.71 -8.21
CA LEU A 168 5.37 -10.28 -8.36
C LEU A 168 5.94 -9.65 -7.08
N ILE A 169 5.32 -9.90 -5.92
CA ILE A 169 5.74 -9.40 -4.61
C ILE A 169 7.18 -9.82 -4.30
N ASN A 170 7.54 -11.08 -4.57
CA ASN A 170 8.85 -11.64 -4.24
C ASN A 170 9.88 -11.53 -5.36
N SER A 171 9.62 -10.77 -6.42
CA SER A 171 10.60 -10.57 -7.48
C SER A 171 11.81 -9.76 -6.99
N ASP A 172 13.01 -10.04 -7.51
CA ASP A 172 14.24 -9.30 -7.13
C ASP A 172 14.24 -7.82 -7.56
N ARG A 173 13.19 -7.36 -8.26
CA ARG A 173 13.04 -5.95 -8.64
C ARG A 173 12.69 -5.15 -7.38
N GLN A 174 13.41 -4.05 -7.15
CA GLN A 174 13.21 -3.20 -5.97
C GLN A 174 12.51 -1.88 -6.30
N PHE A 175 12.67 -1.36 -7.52
CA PHE A 175 12.12 -0.06 -7.94
C PHE A 175 10.82 -0.22 -8.74
N LEU A 176 9.83 0.62 -8.45
CA LEU A 176 8.54 0.70 -9.16
C LEU A 176 7.83 -0.66 -9.23
N LEU A 177 7.95 -1.45 -8.17
CA LEU A 177 7.32 -2.75 -8.07
C LEU A 177 5.98 -2.61 -7.34
N LEU A 178 5.88 -1.70 -6.37
CA LEU A 178 4.66 -1.55 -5.60
C LEU A 178 3.54 -0.96 -6.46
N ASP A 179 3.85 0.04 -7.29
CA ASP A 179 2.94 0.56 -8.32
C ASP A 179 2.37 -0.55 -9.21
N LYS A 180 3.20 -1.52 -9.63
CA LYS A 180 2.76 -2.64 -10.48
C LYS A 180 1.88 -3.62 -9.74
N ILE A 181 2.16 -3.85 -8.45
CA ILE A 181 1.31 -4.70 -7.60
C ILE A 181 -0.06 -4.04 -7.44
N ILE A 182 -0.09 -2.75 -7.15
CA ILE A 182 -1.33 -1.98 -6.95
C ILE A 182 -2.12 -1.85 -8.26
N ASP A 183 -1.46 -1.54 -9.37
CA ASP A 183 -2.09 -1.48 -10.70
C ASP A 183 -2.70 -2.82 -11.12
N LYS A 184 -1.99 -3.94 -10.88
CA LYS A 184 -2.57 -5.27 -11.09
C LYS A 184 -3.78 -5.49 -10.18
N ALA A 185 -3.69 -5.09 -8.91
CA ALA A 185 -4.79 -5.22 -7.95
C ALA A 185 -6.02 -4.39 -8.35
N ALA A 186 -5.82 -3.19 -8.90
CA ALA A 186 -6.89 -2.39 -9.50
C ALA A 186 -7.56 -3.14 -10.65
N LYS A 187 -6.77 -3.63 -11.62
CA LYS A 187 -7.26 -4.38 -12.80
C LYS A 187 -8.01 -5.66 -12.43
N ASP A 188 -7.55 -6.35 -11.39
CA ASP A 188 -8.19 -7.56 -10.88
C ASP A 188 -9.40 -7.26 -9.95
N ASN A 189 -9.75 -5.97 -9.76
CA ASN A 189 -10.78 -5.50 -8.84
C ASN A 189 -10.59 -6.10 -7.43
N LEU A 190 -9.38 -5.94 -6.89
CA LEU A 190 -8.98 -6.37 -5.56
C LEU A 190 -8.81 -5.21 -4.59
N ILE A 191 -8.80 -3.97 -5.09
CA ILE A 191 -8.72 -2.76 -4.29
C ILE A 191 -9.87 -1.79 -4.60
N ASP A 192 -10.21 -0.93 -3.64
CA ASP A 192 -11.10 0.21 -3.86
C ASP A 192 -10.35 1.42 -4.45
N LYS A 193 -11.10 2.50 -4.73
CA LYS A 193 -10.55 3.75 -5.28
C LYS A 193 -9.50 4.43 -4.41
N THR A 194 -9.30 4.01 -3.16
CA THR A 194 -8.30 4.57 -2.25
C THR A 194 -7.04 3.71 -2.17
N GLY A 195 -6.99 2.58 -2.87
CA GLY A 195 -5.88 1.62 -2.78
C GLY A 195 -6.08 0.52 -1.75
N LYS A 196 -7.19 0.49 -1.00
CA LYS A 196 -7.41 -0.52 0.05
C LYS A 196 -7.88 -1.83 -0.55
N LEU A 197 -7.29 -2.95 -0.11
CA LEU A 197 -7.77 -4.28 -0.45
C LEU A 197 -9.22 -4.46 0.00
N ILE A 198 -10.06 -4.94 -0.92
CA ILE A 198 -11.46 -5.29 -0.66
C ILE A 198 -11.56 -6.77 -0.33
N GLN A 199 -12.15 -7.11 0.83
CA GLN A 199 -12.51 -8.49 1.14
C GLN A 199 -13.75 -8.88 0.33
N LYS A 200 -13.64 -9.96 -0.46
CA LYS A 200 -14.76 -10.54 -1.23
C LYS A 200 -15.52 -11.57 -0.39
#